data_AF-I1BVQ8-F1
#
_entry.id   AF-I1BVQ8-F1
#
_cell.length_a   1.000
_cell.length_b   1.000
_cell.length_c   1.000
_cell.angle_alpha   90.00
_cell.angle_beta   90.00
_cell.angle_gamma   90.00
#
_symmetry.space_group_name_H-M   'P 1'
#
loop_
_entity.id
_entity.type
_entity.pdbx_description
1 polymer ?
#
loop_
_entity_poly.entity_id
_entity_poly.type
_entity_poly.pdbx_seq_one_letter_code
_entity_poly.pdbx_strand_id
1 'polypeptide(L)'
;MIQRLTNELAAAISEIEQLRATTLQLQDQLNKKQSRSNQHAKSLTTNNQYSIDFPDLTSVSPPWRNSDQVRRIKENLMQEQQKRRQQRQKAAARLLQPPSENQSFQYLYLPTKPRVPIGQLRSRLRKLDINNNRILDIHYPDRNIVALLVHNDYANELRYQLKRFKVTLKDNFE
;
A
#
# COMPACT_ATOMS: atom_id res chain seq x y z
N MET A 1 -31.39 2.75 36.30
CA MET A 1 -30.71 2.76 34.98
C MET A 1 -30.21 4.14 34.59
N ILE A 2 -31.04 5.19 34.68
CA ILE A 2 -30.68 6.58 34.33
C ILE A 2 -29.49 7.12 35.15
N GLN A 3 -29.45 6.88 36.47
CA GLN A 3 -28.36 7.35 37.34
C GLN A 3 -26.98 6.73 37.03
N ARG A 4 -26.94 5.52 36.46
CA ARG A 4 -25.68 4.89 36.05
C ARG A 4 -25.09 5.55 34.82
N LEU A 5 -25.95 5.88 33.84
CA LEU A 5 -25.57 6.55 32.60
C LEU A 5 -25.10 7.99 32.85
N THR A 6 -25.71 8.70 33.81
CA THR A 6 -25.25 10.05 34.17
C THR A 6 -23.88 10.03 34.82
N ASN A 7 -23.59 9.01 35.64
CA ASN A 7 -22.28 8.85 36.27
C ASN A 7 -21.21 8.44 35.25
N GLU A 8 -21.53 7.57 34.30
CA GLU A 8 -20.63 7.20 33.20
C GLU A 8 -20.35 8.41 32.27
N LEU A 9 -21.34 9.25 31.98
CA LEU A 9 -21.13 10.47 31.21
C LEU A 9 -20.23 11.47 31.94
N ALA A 10 -20.45 11.68 33.23
CA ALA A 10 -19.60 12.57 34.04
C ALA A 10 -18.15 12.06 34.11
N ALA A 11 -17.96 10.75 34.27
CA ALA A 11 -16.64 10.11 34.25
C ALA A 11 -15.94 10.31 32.89
N ALA A 12 -16.64 10.05 31.78
CA ALA A 12 -16.09 10.21 30.44
C ALA A 12 -15.71 11.67 30.13
N ILE A 13 -16.49 12.65 30.60
CA ILE A 13 -16.18 14.07 30.44
C ILE A 13 -14.89 14.42 31.19
N SER A 14 -14.74 13.95 32.43
CA SER A 14 -13.54 14.19 33.22
C SER A 14 -12.28 13.56 32.60
N GLU A 15 -12.41 12.36 32.02
CA GLU A 15 -11.30 11.68 31.34
C GLU A 15 -10.88 12.44 30.07
N ILE A 16 -11.84 12.92 29.29
CA ILE A 16 -11.56 13.74 28.10
C ILE A 16 -10.82 15.02 28.48
N GLU A 17 -11.20 15.67 29.58
CA GLU A 17 -10.54 16.89 30.05
C GLU A 17 -9.10 16.63 30.51
N GLN A 18 -8.86 15.54 31.23
CA GLN A 18 -7.51 15.10 31.61
C GLN A 18 -6.65 14.78 30.40
N LEU A 19 -7.20 14.08 29.39
CA LEU A 19 -6.50 13.79 28.15
C LEU A 19 -6.16 15.08 27.39
N ARG A 20 -7.05 16.08 27.37
CA ARG A 20 -6.74 17.39 26.78
C ARG A 20 -5.61 18.10 27.53
N ALA A 21 -5.64 18.13 28.86
CA ALA A 21 -4.58 18.74 29.66
C ALA A 21 -3.21 18.08 29.41
N THR A 22 -3.15 16.75 29.35
CA THR A 22 -1.90 16.03 29.08
C THR A 22 -1.37 16.30 27.66
N THR A 23 -2.25 16.37 26.65
CA THR A 23 -1.82 16.70 25.28
C THR A 23 -1.23 18.11 25.16
N LEU A 24 -1.83 19.10 25.84
CA LEU A 24 -1.29 20.47 25.88
C LEU A 24 0.09 20.51 26.56
N GLN A 25 0.24 19.79 27.67
CA GLN A 25 1.51 19.73 28.39
C GLN A 25 2.62 19.06 27.56
N LEU A 26 2.31 18.00 26.82
CA LEU A 26 3.26 17.34 25.92
C LEU A 26 3.67 18.26 24.76
N GLN A 27 2.72 19.04 24.24
CA GLN A 27 2.99 19.98 23.16
C GLN A 27 3.93 21.11 23.62
N ASP A 28 3.73 21.65 24.83
CA ASP A 28 4.63 22.63 25.43
C ASP A 28 6.04 22.08 25.67
N GLN A 29 6.15 20.81 26.10
CA GLN A 29 7.44 20.16 26.28
C GLN A 29 8.19 19.99 24.96
N LEU A 30 7.50 19.65 23.86
CA LEU A 30 8.10 19.57 22.53
C LEU A 30 8.60 20.93 22.05
N ASN A 31 7.81 21.99 22.26
CA ASN A 31 8.16 23.33 21.83
C ASN A 31 9.42 23.84 22.58
N LYS A 32 9.52 23.59 23.90
CA LYS A 32 10.71 23.90 24.70
C LYS A 32 11.97 23.13 24.26
N LYS A 33 11.84 21.87 23.82
CA LYS A 33 12.98 21.10 23.27
C LYS A 33 13.47 21.67 21.93
N GLN A 34 12.57 22.12 21.07
CA GLN A 34 12.94 22.79 19.81
C GLN A 34 13.68 24.11 20.03
N SER A 35 13.29 24.92 21.03
CA SER A 35 14.01 26.16 21.35
C SER A 35 15.43 25.92 21.89
N ARG A 36 15.68 24.82 22.63
CA ARG A 36 17.04 24.46 23.10
C ARG A 36 17.95 23.95 21.98
N SER A 37 17.42 23.27 20.97
CA SER A 37 18.22 22.75 19.85
C SER A 37 18.76 23.83 18.91
N ASN A 38 18.11 25.01 18.85
CA ASN A 38 18.50 26.09 17.94
C ASN A 38 19.64 27.00 18.47
N GLN A 39 20.13 26.79 19.70
CA GLN A 39 21.25 27.56 20.25
C GLN A 39 22.63 26.92 20.04
N HIS A 40 22.71 25.67 19.57
CA HIS A 40 23.99 24.98 19.30
C HIS A 40 24.48 25.05 17.84
N ALA A 41 23.71 25.65 16.93
CA ALA A 41 24.06 25.75 15.50
C ALA A 41 24.69 27.11 15.11
N LYS A 42 25.20 27.89 16.05
CA LYS A 42 25.87 29.18 15.80
C LYS A 42 27.29 29.21 16.38
N SER A 43 28.15 28.34 15.93
CA SER A 43 29.60 28.53 16.03
C SER A 43 30.28 27.51 15.14
N LEU A 44 30.86 27.97 14.03
CA LEU A 44 31.94 27.39 13.21
C LEU A 44 31.77 27.90 11.76
N THR A 45 31.94 29.21 11.57
CA THR A 45 32.27 29.76 10.25
C THR A 45 33.67 30.35 10.36
N THR A 46 34.67 29.53 10.03
CA THR A 46 36.01 30.01 9.69
C THR A 46 36.44 29.33 8.40
N ASN A 47 36.39 30.11 7.32
CA ASN A 47 37.20 30.08 6.11
C ASN A 47 37.83 28.74 5.69
N ASN A 48 37.38 28.21 4.55
CA ASN A 48 38.35 27.82 3.53
C ASN A 48 37.74 27.94 2.12
N GLN A 49 38.46 28.65 1.27
CA GLN A 49 38.17 28.89 -0.14
C GLN A 49 38.37 27.60 -0.93
N TYR A 50 37.29 27.05 -1.46
CA TYR A 50 37.33 26.21 -2.65
C TYR A 50 36.13 26.61 -3.51
N SER A 51 36.39 27.45 -4.52
CA SER A 51 35.42 27.71 -5.58
C SER A 51 35.34 26.44 -6.42
N ILE A 52 34.30 25.65 -6.20
CA ILE A 52 33.88 24.61 -7.14
C ILE A 52 32.83 25.29 -8.00
N ASP A 53 33.21 25.68 -9.21
CA ASP A 53 32.30 26.25 -10.20
C ASP A 53 31.33 25.16 -10.66
N PHE A 54 30.13 25.15 -10.08
CA PHE A 54 29.01 24.38 -10.61
C PHE A 54 28.33 25.22 -11.69
N PRO A 55 28.10 24.68 -12.90
CA PRO A 55 27.33 25.39 -13.92
C PRO A 55 25.92 25.64 -13.39
N ASP A 56 25.46 26.88 -13.57
CA ASP A 56 24.20 27.44 -13.08
C ASP A 56 23.00 26.69 -13.68
N LEU A 57 22.65 25.57 -13.06
CA LEU A 57 21.40 24.87 -13.28
C LEU A 57 20.32 25.65 -12.51
N THR A 58 19.61 26.51 -13.24
CA THR A 58 18.26 27.00 -12.96
C THR A 58 17.81 26.91 -11.50
N SER A 59 17.86 28.04 -10.79
CA SER A 59 17.13 28.42 -9.57
C SER A 59 15.97 27.48 -9.14
N VAL A 60 16.31 26.30 -8.63
CA VAL A 60 15.39 25.45 -7.87
C VAL A 60 16.04 25.31 -6.51
N SER A 61 15.60 26.17 -5.59
CA SER A 61 15.95 26.07 -4.18
C SER A 61 15.75 24.62 -3.70
N PRO A 62 16.73 24.01 -3.01
CA PRO A 62 16.59 22.66 -2.49
C PRO A 62 15.28 22.53 -1.69
N PRO A 63 14.51 21.44 -1.84
CA PRO A 63 13.17 21.31 -1.27
C PRO A 63 13.14 21.42 0.26
N TRP A 64 14.30 21.26 0.90
CA TRP A 64 14.51 21.37 2.35
C TRP A 64 14.64 22.81 2.86
N ARG A 65 14.83 23.81 1.98
CA ARG A 65 14.99 25.22 2.37
C ARG A 65 13.65 25.91 2.68
N ASN A 66 12.53 25.36 2.22
CA ASN A 66 11.18 25.85 2.49
C ASN A 66 10.49 24.99 3.58
N SER A 67 10.19 25.59 4.73
CA SER A 67 9.59 24.87 5.87
C SER A 67 8.20 24.30 5.57
N ASP A 68 7.39 24.98 4.76
CA ASP A 68 6.05 24.51 4.39
C ASP A 68 6.11 23.34 3.42
N GLN A 69 7.09 23.36 2.51
CA GLN A 69 7.35 22.25 1.61
C GLN A 69 7.76 20.99 2.37
N VAL A 70 8.63 21.12 3.38
CA VAL A 70 9.02 20.01 4.26
C VAL A 70 7.83 19.47 5.07
N ARG A 71 6.94 20.35 5.57
CA ARG A 71 5.72 19.93 6.27
C ARG A 71 4.80 19.12 5.37
N ARG A 72 4.55 19.57 4.13
CA ARG A 72 3.75 18.84 3.13
C ARG A 72 4.34 17.47 2.80
N ILE A 73 5.66 17.38 2.64
CA ILE A 73 6.35 16.09 2.39
C ILE A 73 6.13 15.14 3.57
N LYS A 74 6.29 15.63 4.81
CA LYS A 74 6.08 14.83 6.02
C LYS A 74 4.63 14.34 6.14
N GLU A 75 3.66 15.21 5.85
CA GLU A 75 2.24 14.87 5.86
C GLU A 75 1.91 13.77 4.85
N ASN A 76 2.37 13.91 3.59
CA ASN A 76 2.19 12.89 2.56
C ASN A 76 2.80 11.54 2.98
N LEU A 77 3.99 11.55 3.58
CA LEU A 77 4.68 10.34 4.02
C LEU A 77 3.94 9.65 5.17
N MET A 78 3.40 10.42 6.13
CA MET A 78 2.54 9.89 7.20
C MET A 78 1.23 9.30 6.65
N GLN A 79 0.58 9.99 5.72
CA GLN A 79 -0.64 9.49 5.09
C GLN A 79 -0.39 8.19 4.31
N GLU A 80 0.72 8.10 3.57
CA GLU A 80 1.08 6.90 2.84
C GLU A 80 1.38 5.74 3.79
N GLN A 81 2.09 5.99 4.89
CA GLN A 81 2.33 4.99 5.94
C GLN A 81 1.01 4.49 6.54
N GLN A 82 0.06 5.39 6.84
CA GLN A 82 -1.26 5.02 7.35
C GLN A 82 -2.03 4.16 6.33
N LYS A 83 -2.04 4.54 5.04
CA LYS A 83 -2.69 3.76 3.98
C LYS A 83 -2.09 2.36 3.87
N ARG A 84 -0.76 2.24 3.88
CA ARG A 84 -0.06 0.95 3.87
C ARG A 84 -0.39 0.12 5.12
N ARG A 85 -0.46 0.74 6.30
CA ARG A 85 -0.86 0.06 7.55
C ARG A 85 -2.28 -0.47 7.46
N GLN A 86 -3.24 0.32 6.98
CA GLN A 86 -4.62 -0.11 6.79
C GLN A 86 -4.73 -1.25 5.76
N GLN A 87 -3.98 -1.19 4.66
CA GLN A 87 -3.94 -2.27 3.67
C GLN A 87 -3.41 -3.57 4.29
N ARG A 88 -2.34 -3.49 5.10
CA ARG A 88 -1.79 -4.66 5.82
C ARG A 88 -2.77 -5.22 6.83
N GLN A 89 -3.46 -4.37 7.59
CA GLN A 89 -4.51 -4.79 8.52
C GLN A 89 -5.68 -5.47 7.80
N LYS A 90 -6.16 -4.91 6.68
CA LYS A 90 -7.20 -5.54 5.85
C LYS A 90 -6.75 -6.89 5.30
N ALA A 91 -5.50 -7.00 4.84
CA ALA A 91 -4.94 -8.26 4.35
C ALA A 91 -4.84 -9.32 5.47
N ALA A 92 -4.41 -8.92 6.67
CA ALA A 92 -4.35 -9.81 7.84
C ALA A 92 -5.74 -10.23 8.31
N ALA A 93 -6.72 -9.32 8.33
CA ALA A 93 -8.09 -9.62 8.71
C ALA A 93 -8.74 -10.66 7.77
N ARG A 94 -8.46 -10.58 6.46
CA ARG A 94 -8.93 -11.58 5.48
C ARG A 94 -8.46 -13.01 5.80
N LEU A 95 -7.31 -13.17 6.45
CA LEU A 95 -6.82 -14.49 6.85
C LEU A 95 -7.67 -15.12 7.97
N LEU A 96 -8.29 -14.29 8.81
CA LEU A 96 -9.10 -14.71 9.94
C LEU A 96 -10.61 -14.74 9.62
N GLN A 97 -10.99 -14.29 8.43
CA GLN A 97 -12.38 -14.39 7.97
C GLN A 97 -12.70 -15.85 7.62
N PRO A 98 -13.94 -16.30 7.84
CA PRO A 98 -14.36 -17.62 7.38
C PRO A 98 -14.17 -17.71 5.85
N PRO A 99 -13.83 -18.90 5.33
CA PRO A 99 -13.71 -19.11 3.89
C PRO A 99 -14.99 -18.69 3.16
N SER A 100 -14.85 -18.23 1.91
CA SER A 100 -16.02 -17.90 1.10
C SER A 100 -16.86 -19.17 0.89
N GLU A 101 -18.18 -19.00 0.90
CA GLU A 101 -19.14 -20.09 0.67
C GLU A 101 -18.95 -20.72 -0.72
N ASN A 102 -18.33 -19.98 -1.64
CA ASN A 102 -17.97 -20.40 -2.99
C ASN A 102 -16.53 -20.91 -3.05
N GLN A 103 -16.18 -21.85 -2.19
CA GLN A 103 -14.87 -22.52 -2.13
C GLN A 103 -14.62 -23.49 -3.31
N SER A 104 -15.25 -23.22 -4.44
CA SER A 104 -15.16 -23.99 -5.67
C SER A 104 -13.97 -23.55 -6.52
N PHE A 105 -13.56 -24.46 -7.39
CA PHE A 105 -12.51 -24.22 -8.37
C PHE A 105 -13.11 -24.27 -9.77
N GLN A 106 -12.62 -23.41 -10.65
CA GLN A 106 -13.06 -23.35 -12.04
C GLN A 106 -11.85 -23.44 -12.98
N TYR A 107 -12.05 -24.12 -14.10
CA TYR A 107 -11.14 -24.05 -15.24
C TYR A 107 -11.48 -22.86 -16.12
N LEU A 108 -10.48 -22.03 -16.42
CA LEU A 108 -10.58 -21.01 -17.45
C LEU A 108 -9.81 -21.46 -18.68
N TYR A 109 -10.49 -21.49 -19.83
CA TYR A 109 -9.90 -21.90 -21.10
C TYR A 109 -9.38 -20.69 -21.86
N LEU A 110 -8.07 -20.70 -22.12
CA LEU A 110 -7.38 -19.68 -22.89
C LEU A 110 -6.98 -20.27 -24.25
N PRO A 111 -7.30 -19.60 -25.36
CA PRO A 111 -6.79 -19.97 -26.66
C PRO A 111 -5.30 -19.65 -26.71
N THR A 112 -4.51 -20.64 -27.12
CA THR A 112 -3.08 -20.48 -27.40
C THR A 112 -2.78 -20.90 -28.82
N LYS A 113 -1.60 -20.50 -29.32
CA LYS A 113 -1.02 -21.08 -30.53
C LYS A 113 -0.52 -22.52 -30.22
N PRO A 114 0.62 -23.04 -30.70
CA PRO A 114 1.00 -24.40 -30.33
C PRO A 114 1.28 -24.49 -28.83
N ARG A 115 1.18 -25.72 -28.31
CA ARG A 115 1.51 -26.05 -26.92
C ARG A 115 2.81 -25.38 -26.48
N VAL A 116 2.69 -24.51 -25.50
CA VAL A 116 3.82 -23.82 -24.86
C VAL A 116 4.23 -24.62 -23.63
N PRO A 117 5.51 -24.78 -23.29
CA PRO A 117 5.91 -25.38 -22.03
C PRO A 117 5.33 -24.60 -20.82
N ILE A 118 4.92 -25.32 -19.77
CA ILE A 118 4.28 -24.74 -18.57
C ILE A 118 5.12 -23.61 -17.96
N GLY A 119 6.45 -23.77 -17.90
CA GLY A 119 7.36 -22.74 -17.39
C GLY A 119 7.30 -21.46 -18.21
N GLN A 120 7.32 -21.55 -19.54
CA GLN A 120 7.21 -20.39 -20.43
C GLN A 120 5.84 -19.72 -20.32
N LEU A 121 4.77 -20.51 -20.19
CA LEU A 121 3.42 -19.98 -19.99
C LEU A 121 3.35 -19.18 -18.68
N ARG A 122 3.86 -19.73 -17.57
CA ARG A 122 3.96 -19.02 -16.28
C ARG A 122 4.81 -17.74 -16.38
N SER A 123 5.90 -17.74 -17.15
CA SER A 123 6.66 -16.52 -17.41
C SER A 123 5.86 -15.48 -18.19
N ARG A 124 5.05 -15.89 -19.18
CA ARG A 124 4.19 -14.99 -19.96
C ARG A 124 3.05 -14.43 -19.11
N LEU A 125 2.39 -15.25 -18.29
CA LEU A 125 1.35 -14.81 -17.35
C LEU A 125 1.90 -13.77 -16.37
N ARG A 126 3.10 -14.00 -15.82
CA ARG A 126 3.77 -13.01 -14.96
C ARG A 126 4.07 -11.69 -15.68
N LYS A 127 4.43 -11.72 -16.98
CA LYS A 127 4.62 -10.51 -17.79
C LYS A 127 3.32 -9.72 -18.01
N LEU A 128 2.18 -10.41 -17.95
CA LEU A 128 0.84 -9.82 -18.02
C LEU A 128 0.31 -9.38 -16.65
N ASP A 129 1.16 -9.32 -15.62
CA ASP A 129 0.77 -8.96 -14.25
C ASP A 129 -0.26 -9.91 -13.62
N ILE A 130 -0.28 -11.17 -14.08
CA ILE A 130 -1.11 -12.23 -13.50
C ILE A 130 -0.33 -12.94 -12.39
N ASN A 131 -0.98 -13.14 -11.25
CA ASN A 131 -0.35 -13.76 -10.11
C ASN A 131 -0.33 -15.29 -10.24
N ASN A 132 0.84 -15.83 -10.57
CA ASN A 132 1.05 -17.28 -10.72
C ASN A 132 0.72 -18.09 -9.45
N ASN A 133 0.83 -17.50 -8.26
CA ASN A 133 0.55 -18.19 -7.00
C ASN A 133 -0.94 -18.50 -6.82
N ARG A 134 -1.81 -17.81 -7.58
CA ARG A 134 -3.27 -18.02 -7.54
C ARG A 134 -3.76 -19.00 -8.60
N ILE A 135 -2.86 -19.47 -9.48
CA ILE A 135 -3.15 -20.49 -10.48
C ILE A 135 -2.71 -21.84 -9.89
N LEU A 136 -3.69 -22.69 -9.61
CA LEU A 136 -3.50 -23.97 -8.94
C LEU A 136 -2.86 -24.99 -9.86
N ASP A 137 -3.36 -25.09 -11.09
CA ASP A 137 -2.85 -26.01 -12.09
C ASP A 137 -2.98 -25.45 -13.52
N ILE A 138 -2.20 -26.01 -14.43
CA ILE A 138 -2.19 -25.69 -15.86
C ILE A 138 -2.28 -27.00 -16.64
N HIS A 139 -3.44 -27.20 -17.25
CA HIS A 139 -3.73 -28.38 -18.06
C HIS A 139 -3.88 -28.01 -19.54
N TYR A 140 -3.65 -28.97 -20.44
CA TYR A 140 -3.79 -28.80 -21.89
C TYR A 140 -4.82 -29.81 -22.40
N PRO A 141 -6.11 -29.45 -22.43
CA PRO A 141 -7.14 -30.35 -22.93
C PRO A 141 -7.00 -30.58 -24.45
N ASP A 142 -6.52 -29.57 -25.19
CA ASP A 142 -6.28 -29.64 -26.64
C ASP A 142 -4.99 -28.90 -27.02
N ARG A 143 -4.51 -29.07 -28.26
CA ARG A 143 -3.25 -28.53 -28.80
C ARG A 143 -3.18 -27.01 -28.76
N ASN A 144 -4.33 -26.35 -28.88
CA ASN A 144 -4.47 -24.90 -28.99
C ASN A 144 -5.22 -24.29 -27.79
N ILE A 145 -5.43 -25.05 -26.72
CA ILE A 145 -6.19 -24.60 -25.55
C ILE A 145 -5.41 -24.90 -24.29
N VAL A 146 -5.32 -23.89 -23.43
CA VAL A 146 -4.79 -24.00 -22.07
C VAL A 146 -5.96 -23.88 -21.10
N ALA A 147 -6.06 -24.83 -20.17
CA ALA A 147 -6.96 -24.75 -19.03
C ALA A 147 -6.18 -24.32 -17.79
N LEU A 148 -6.58 -23.21 -17.18
CA LEU A 148 -6.02 -22.72 -15.91
C LEU A 148 -7.00 -23.06 -14.78
N LEU A 149 -6.56 -23.84 -13.80
CA LEU A 149 -7.35 -24.13 -12.60
C LEU A 149 -7.19 -22.99 -11.59
N VAL A 150 -8.29 -22.37 -11.20
CA VAL A 150 -8.30 -21.17 -10.36
C VAL A 150 -9.43 -21.23 -9.33
N HIS A 151 -9.22 -20.63 -8.16
CA HIS A 151 -10.28 -20.44 -7.15
C HIS A 151 -11.35 -19.46 -7.66
N ASN A 152 -12.62 -19.72 -7.38
CA ASN A 152 -13.74 -18.92 -7.89
C ASN A 152 -13.59 -17.42 -7.54
N ASP A 153 -13.18 -17.10 -6.31
CA ASP A 153 -12.91 -15.72 -5.88
C ASP A 153 -11.89 -14.97 -6.77
N TYR A 154 -10.93 -15.67 -7.38
CA TYR A 154 -9.94 -15.08 -8.29
C TYR A 154 -10.37 -15.13 -9.77
N ALA A 155 -11.34 -15.99 -10.13
CA ALA A 155 -11.75 -16.16 -11.52
C ALA A 155 -12.22 -14.83 -12.16
N ASN A 156 -12.99 -14.03 -11.43
CA ASN A 156 -13.48 -12.73 -11.91
C ASN A 156 -12.33 -11.72 -12.11
N GLU A 157 -11.37 -11.67 -11.19
CA GLU A 157 -10.20 -10.82 -11.29
C GLU A 157 -9.33 -11.21 -12.50
N LEU A 158 -9.10 -12.52 -12.68
CA LEU A 158 -8.35 -13.04 -13.83
C LEU A 158 -9.05 -12.74 -15.16
N ARG A 159 -10.38 -12.91 -15.24
CA ARG A 159 -11.18 -12.54 -16.42
C ARG A 159 -11.01 -11.06 -16.78
N TYR A 160 -11.06 -10.19 -15.78
CA TYR A 160 -10.86 -8.75 -15.98
C TYR A 160 -9.45 -8.43 -16.48
N GLN A 161 -8.42 -9.05 -15.88
CA GLN A 161 -7.03 -8.89 -16.31
C GLN A 161 -6.82 -9.37 -17.76
N LEU A 162 -7.34 -10.54 -18.12
CA LEU A 162 -7.22 -11.07 -19.48
C LEU A 162 -7.95 -10.20 -20.51
N LYS A 163 -9.14 -9.69 -20.16
CA LYS A 163 -9.90 -8.77 -21.00
C LYS A 163 -9.14 -7.46 -21.25
N ARG A 164 -8.41 -6.94 -20.25
CA ARG A 164 -7.55 -5.75 -20.39
C ARG A 164 -6.51 -5.92 -21.50
N PHE A 165 -5.99 -7.13 -21.68
CA PHE A 165 -5.00 -7.47 -22.71
C PHE A 165 -5.63 -8.00 -24.02
N LYS A 166 -6.95 -7.87 -24.19
CA LYS A 166 -7.71 -8.37 -25.35
C LYS A 166 -7.58 -9.88 -25.58
N VAL A 167 -7.31 -10.65 -24.52
CA VAL A 167 -7.32 -12.11 -24.57
C VAL A 167 -8.78 -12.56 -24.46
N THR A 168 -9.27 -13.22 -25.50
CA THR A 168 -10.60 -13.85 -25.49
C THR A 168 -10.52 -15.15 -24.69
N LEU A 169 -11.44 -15.32 -23.74
CA LEU A 169 -11.61 -16.58 -23.03
C LEU A 169 -12.60 -17.46 -23.79
N LYS A 170 -12.38 -18.78 -23.77
CA LYS A 170 -13.37 -19.75 -24.21
C LYS A 170 -14.15 -20.24 -22.99
N ASP A 171 -15.45 -20.47 -23.18
CA ASP A 171 -16.30 -21.07 -22.15
C ASP A 171 -16.08 -22.58 -22.06
N ASN A 172 -15.73 -23.23 -23.18
CA ASN A 172 -15.49 -24.67 -23.28
C ASN A 172 -14.19 -24.99 -24.05
N PHE A 173 -13.78 -26.26 -24.01
CA PHE A 173 -12.60 -26.77 -24.70
C PHE A 173 -12.86 -27.23 -26.15
N GLU A 174 -14.09 -27.12 -26.65
CA GLU A 174 -14.44 -27.39 -28.05
C GLU A 174 -14.07 -26.25 -29.01
#